data_AF-A0A817DT62-F1
#
_entry.id   AF-A0A817DT62-F1
#
_cell.length_a   1.000
_cell.length_b   1.000
_cell.length_c   1.000
_cell.angle_alpha   90.00
_cell.angle_beta   90.00
_cell.angle_gamma   90.00
#
_symmetry.space_group_name_H-M   'P 1'
#
loop_
_entity.id
_entity.type
_entity.pdbx_description
1 polymer ?
#
loop_
_entity_poly.entity_id
_entity_poly.type
_entity_poly.pdbx_seq_one_letter_code
_entity_poly.pdbx_strand_id
1 'polypeptide(L)'
;MNNEEKRLHNDISSSSTLQQIQPNRKKRKLNGQQRDEATIREKHRMLKLNKAYTQLRLVLPVENRSKLSRIETLRTAVNYIHLLNQLLEVNNS
;
A
#
# COMPACT_ATOMS: atom_id res chain seq x y z
N MET A 1 36.97 -33.74 -13.15
CA MET A 1 36.35 -35.09 -13.15
C MET A 1 35.54 -35.22 -11.86
N ASN A 2 34.28 -35.63 -11.79
CA ASN A 2 33.19 -35.98 -12.72
C ASN A 2 31.90 -35.79 -11.87
N ASN A 3 30.93 -34.92 -12.19
CA ASN A 3 29.80 -35.11 -13.12
C ASN A 3 29.00 -36.43 -13.08
N GLU A 4 29.27 -37.36 -12.16
CA GLU A 4 28.58 -38.67 -12.12
C GLU A 4 27.52 -38.82 -11.02
N GLU A 5 27.46 -37.94 -10.01
CA GLU A 5 26.52 -38.10 -8.88
C GLU A 5 25.15 -37.40 -9.05
N LYS A 6 24.90 -36.69 -10.16
CA LYS A 6 23.61 -35.97 -10.39
C LYS A 6 22.68 -36.66 -11.40
N ARG A 7 22.84 -37.95 -11.64
CA ARG A 7 22.15 -38.68 -12.72
C ARG A 7 21.14 -39.75 -12.27
N LEU A 8 20.46 -39.59 -11.14
CA LEU A 8 19.34 -40.48 -10.78
C LEU A 8 18.22 -39.68 -10.08
N HIS A 9 17.35 -39.05 -10.86
CA HIS A 9 15.90 -38.87 -10.58
C HIS A 9 15.32 -37.82 -11.53
N ASN A 10 14.91 -38.22 -12.74
CA ASN A 10 13.75 -37.62 -13.39
C ASN A 10 13.30 -38.45 -14.60
N ASP A 11 12.89 -39.68 -14.36
CA ASP A 11 12.11 -40.46 -15.32
C ASP A 11 10.65 -40.47 -14.89
N ILE A 12 9.87 -39.54 -15.43
CA ILE A 12 8.42 -39.73 -15.66
C ILE A 12 8.10 -39.13 -17.04
N SER A 13 8.11 -40.01 -18.04
CA SER A 13 7.62 -39.81 -19.41
C SER A 13 6.10 -39.52 -19.41
N SER A 14 5.66 -38.39 -19.99
CA SER A 14 5.05 -38.28 -21.34
C SER A 14 3.51 -38.19 -21.35
N SER A 15 2.97 -37.02 -21.74
CA SER A 15 1.78 -36.94 -22.59
C SER A 15 1.76 -35.60 -23.34
N SER A 16 1.76 -35.71 -24.67
CA SER A 16 1.69 -34.64 -25.66
C SER A 16 0.32 -33.97 -25.69
N THR A 17 0.24 -32.66 -25.96
CA THR A 17 -0.72 -31.96 -26.87
C THR A 17 -0.64 -30.43 -26.69
N LEU A 18 -0.67 -29.70 -27.81
CA LEU A 18 -0.69 -28.23 -28.03
C LEU A 18 0.65 -27.48 -28.05
N GLN A 19 1.34 -27.54 -29.18
CA GLN A 19 2.23 -26.46 -29.62
C GLN A 19 1.47 -25.56 -30.59
N GLN A 20 1.02 -24.37 -30.18
CA GLN A 20 0.95 -23.23 -31.10
C GLN A 20 0.93 -21.86 -30.38
N ILE A 21 2.02 -21.11 -30.63
CA ILE A 21 2.19 -19.64 -30.59
C ILE A 21 1.89 -18.96 -29.24
N GLN A 22 2.89 -18.94 -28.35
CA GLN A 22 2.98 -17.86 -27.37
C GLN A 22 3.70 -16.67 -28.03
N PRO A 23 3.08 -15.46 -28.11
CA PRO A 23 3.81 -14.29 -28.54
C PRO A 23 4.99 -14.11 -27.57
N ASN A 24 6.20 -13.99 -28.13
CA ASN A 24 7.43 -13.71 -27.41
C ASN A 24 7.37 -12.30 -26.81
N ARG A 25 6.45 -12.08 -25.86
CA ARG A 25 6.54 -11.00 -24.90
C ARG A 25 7.68 -11.41 -23.99
N LYS A 26 8.92 -11.02 -24.36
CA LYS A 26 10.05 -10.97 -23.45
C LYS A 26 9.53 -10.34 -22.18
N LYS A 27 9.21 -11.15 -21.16
CA LYS A 27 8.78 -10.67 -19.85
C LYS A 27 9.96 -9.83 -19.40
N ARG A 28 9.84 -8.50 -19.51
CA ARG A 28 10.82 -7.58 -18.94
C ARG A 28 10.90 -8.01 -17.47
N LYS A 29 11.97 -8.72 -17.11
CA LYS A 29 12.26 -9.02 -15.72
C LYS A 29 12.37 -7.63 -15.10
N LEU A 30 11.32 -7.17 -14.41
CA LEU A 30 11.47 -6.01 -13.56
C LEU A 30 12.61 -6.38 -12.62
N ASN A 31 13.74 -5.69 -12.76
CA ASN A 31 14.89 -5.88 -11.89
C ASN A 31 14.37 -5.75 -10.46
N GLY A 32 14.69 -6.71 -9.58
CA GLY A 32 14.24 -6.68 -8.17
C GLY A 32 14.48 -5.32 -7.53
N GLN A 33 15.62 -4.71 -7.84
CA GLN A 33 15.99 -3.36 -7.46
C GLN A 33 14.93 -2.30 -7.81
N GLN A 34 14.32 -2.33 -9.00
CA GLN A 34 13.27 -1.38 -9.38
C GLN A 34 11.99 -1.56 -8.56
N ARG A 35 11.68 -2.80 -8.16
CA ARG A 35 10.53 -3.10 -7.30
C ARG A 35 10.79 -2.62 -5.87
N ASP A 36 12.00 -2.83 -5.37
CA ASP A 36 12.42 -2.41 -4.03
C ASP A 36 12.40 -0.88 -3.93
N GLU A 37 12.96 -0.19 -4.92
CA GLU A 37 12.89 1.27 -5.02
C GLU A 37 11.44 1.79 -5.08
N ALA A 38 10.57 1.14 -5.87
CA ALA A 38 9.16 1.50 -5.93
C ALA A 38 8.45 1.33 -4.57
N THR A 39 8.77 0.25 -3.85
CA THR A 39 8.24 -0.02 -2.51
C THR A 39 8.70 1.04 -1.50
N ILE A 40 9.97 1.42 -1.53
CA ILE A 40 10.51 2.49 -0.69
C ILE A 40 9.80 3.82 -0.98
N ARG A 41 9.60 4.16 -2.26
CA ARG A 41 8.87 5.38 -2.65
C ARG A 41 7.44 5.38 -2.12
N GLU A 42 6.72 4.28 -2.25
CA GLU A 42 5.35 4.20 -1.75
C GLU A 42 5.29 4.25 -0.21
N LYS A 43 6.25 3.61 0.48
CA LYS A 43 6.40 3.72 1.93
C LYS A 43 6.60 5.19 2.35
N HIS A 44 7.48 5.94 1.67
CA HIS A 44 7.67 7.37 1.94
C HIS A 44 6.41 8.20 1.68
N ARG A 45 5.69 7.92 0.58
CA ARG A 45 4.42 8.58 0.27
C ARG A 45 3.39 8.34 1.38
N MET A 46 3.27 7.09 1.85
CA MET A 46 2.38 6.71 2.95
C MET A 46 2.80 7.30 4.30
N LEU A 47 4.10 7.39 4.59
CA LEU A 47 4.59 8.07 5.79
C LEU A 47 4.18 9.55 5.82
N LYS A 48 4.32 10.26 4.69
CA LYS A 48 3.87 11.66 4.57
C LYS A 48 2.37 11.79 4.82
N LEU A 49 1.56 10.91 4.22
CA LEU A 49 0.11 10.90 4.43
C LEU A 49 -0.25 10.63 5.90
N ASN A 50 0.36 9.60 6.50
CA ASN A 50 0.09 9.23 7.89
C ASN A 50 0.51 10.36 8.85
N LYS A 51 1.63 11.04 8.59
CA LYS A 51 2.04 12.23 9.36
C LYS A 51 0.97 13.32 9.32
N ALA A 52 0.40 13.61 8.15
CA ALA A 52 -0.69 14.58 8.02
C ALA A 52 -1.95 14.15 8.81
N TYR A 53 -2.33 12.87 8.77
CA TYR A 53 -3.43 12.34 9.59
C TYR A 53 -3.16 12.49 11.09
N THR A 54 -1.93 12.23 11.55
CA THR A 54 -1.56 12.45 12.95
C THR A 54 -1.69 13.92 13.33
N GLN A 55 -1.20 14.85 12.50
CA GLN A 55 -1.34 16.29 12.78
C GLN A 55 -2.81 16.72 12.85
N LEU A 56 -3.65 16.24 11.93
CA LEU A 56 -5.09 16.50 11.99
C LEU A 56 -5.69 16.01 13.30
N ARG A 57 -5.34 14.79 13.74
CA ARG A 57 -5.84 14.23 15.02
C ARG A 57 -5.41 15.01 16.25
N LEU A 58 -4.34 15.82 16.19
CA LEU A 58 -3.91 16.65 17.32
C LEU A 58 -4.81 17.86 17.55
N VAL A 59 -5.51 18.34 16.52
CA VAL A 59 -6.39 19.52 16.62
C VAL A 59 -7.86 19.17 16.82
N LEU A 60 -8.26 17.91 16.62
CA LEU A 60 -9.66 17.49 16.81
C LEU A 60 -10.06 17.45 18.29
N PRO A 61 -11.32 17.71 18.65
CA PRO A 61 -11.76 17.59 20.04
C PRO A 61 -12.10 16.12 20.38
N VAL A 62 -11.08 15.26 20.52
CA VAL A 62 -11.25 13.84 20.88
C VAL A 62 -10.25 13.40 21.94
N GLU A 63 -10.73 12.63 22.93
CA GLU A 63 -9.91 12.14 24.05
C GLU A 63 -8.88 11.09 23.58
N ASN A 64 -9.32 10.13 22.76
CA ASN A 64 -8.49 9.00 22.33
C ASN A 64 -7.93 9.16 20.90
N ARG A 65 -7.15 10.23 20.68
CA ARG A 65 -6.58 10.62 19.37
C ARG A 65 -5.83 9.49 18.65
N SER A 66 -5.12 8.64 19.39
CA SER A 66 -4.31 7.54 18.84
C SER A 66 -5.13 6.41 18.22
N LYS A 67 -6.41 6.27 18.60
CA LYS A 67 -7.29 5.16 18.19
C LYS A 67 -8.27 5.53 17.08
N LEU A 68 -8.34 6.79 16.64
CA LEU A 68 -9.23 7.20 15.56
C LEU A 68 -8.84 6.51 14.23
N SER A 69 -9.80 5.92 13.53
CA SER A 69 -9.60 5.45 12.16
C SER A 69 -9.49 6.62 11.17
N ARG A 70 -9.08 6.35 9.91
CA ARG A 70 -9.01 7.40 8.87
C ARG A 70 -10.37 8.01 8.57
N ILE A 71 -11.41 7.17 8.48
CA ILE A 71 -12.77 7.64 8.18
C ILE A 71 -13.34 8.46 9.34
N GLU A 72 -13.14 8.01 10.58
CA GLU A 72 -13.56 8.77 11.76
C GLU A 72 -12.81 10.10 11.84
N THR A 73 -11.48 10.11 11.62
CA THR A 73 -10.69 11.34 11.60
C THR A 73 -11.29 12.38 10.64
N LEU A 74 -11.65 11.96 9.41
CA LEU A 74 -12.25 12.86 8.43
C LEU A 74 -13.65 13.33 8.85
N ARG A 75 -14.51 12.42 9.31
CA ARG A 75 -15.86 12.77 9.77
C ARG A 75 -15.83 13.75 10.95
N THR A 76 -14.99 13.46 11.95
CA THR A 76 -14.80 14.34 13.10
C THR A 76 -14.25 15.71 12.69
N ALA A 77 -13.30 15.77 11.76
CA ALA A 77 -12.77 17.04 11.26
C ALA A 77 -13.85 17.91 10.60
N VAL A 78 -14.67 17.31 9.73
CA VAL A 78 -15.79 18.01 9.09
C VAL A 78 -16.76 18.53 10.14
N ASN A 79 -17.18 17.69 11.08
CA ASN A 79 -18.10 18.11 12.15
C ASN A 79 -17.51 19.21 13.03
N TYR A 80 -16.21 19.15 13.32
CA TYR A 80 -15.56 20.16 14.14
C TYR A 80 -15.52 21.53 13.45
N ILE A 81 -15.24 21.59 12.15
CA ILE A 81 -15.32 22.84 11.38
C ILE A 81 -16.73 23.45 11.46
N HIS A 82 -17.77 22.63 11.28
CA HIS A 82 -19.17 23.10 11.38
C HIS A 82 -19.49 23.64 12.79
N LEU A 83 -19.07 22.94 13.84
CA LEU A 83 -19.27 23.38 15.22
C LEU A 83 -18.61 24.73 15.48
N LEU A 84 -17.37 24.91 15.02
CA LEU A 84 -16.66 26.18 15.18
C LEU A 84 -17.38 27.33 14.47
N ASN A 85 -17.90 27.10 13.26
CA ASN A 85 -18.68 28.11 12.55
C ASN A 85 -19.97 28.49 13.32
N GLN A 86 -20.72 27.51 13.83
CA GLN A 86 -21.92 27.76 14.62
C GLN A 86 -21.62 28.56 15.89
N LEU A 87 -20.53 28.23 16.59
CA LEU A 87 -20.12 28.97 17.78
C LEU A 87 -19.76 30.43 17.47
N LEU A 88 -19.12 30.68 16.32
CA LEU A 88 -18.83 32.05 15.88
C LEU A 88 -20.10 32.82 15.51
N GLU A 89 -21.09 32.19 14.87
CA GLU A 89 -22.38 32.83 14.56
C GLU A 89 -23.16 33.19 15.81
N VAL A 90 -23.23 32.30 16.80
CA VAL A 90 -23.90 32.55 18.09
C VAL A 90 -23.21 33.68 18.86
N ASN A 91 -21.88 33.72 18.86
CA ASN A 91 -21.12 34.75 19.59
C ASN A 91 -21.17 36.14 18.92
N ASN A 92 -21.49 36.19 17.63
CA ASN A 92 -21.61 37.43 16.84
C ASN A 92 -23.06 37.94 16.74
N SER A 93 -24.02 37.25 17.37
CA SER A 93 -25.44 37.62 17.45
C SER A 93 -25.79 38.18 18.82
#